data_AF-A0A2V6KQI7-F1
#
_entry.id   AF-A0A2V6KQI7-F1
#
_cell.length_a   1.000
_cell.length_b   1.000
_cell.length_c   1.000
_cell.angle_alpha   90.00
_cell.angle_beta   90.00
_cell.angle_gamma   90.00
#
_symmetry.space_group_name_H-M   'P 1'
#
loop_
_entity.id
_entity.type
_entity.pdbx_description
1 polymer ?
#
loop_
_entity_poly.entity_id
_entity_poly.type
_entity_poly.pdbx_seq_one_letter_code
_entity_poly.pdbx_strand_id
1 'polypeptide(L)'
;MAQEAPDVSPPPDGGYAGGNTAEGQKALLSLISGTYNNAIGLYSLLSLTTGSFNTGDGAATLLVNNANENTATGAGALLSNNAPRNTADGAFALFFNTTGVDNTAVGDRAMQNSTTGNENTAVGSGALFNNTTGNSNSAFGFDALFSNTAGNRNVAIGLGALGQNTTGNDNIALGYFSGSELTAGDNNIYIGNVGVANESNTIRIGDPAIHQTVIIGGIPAGGLAAILFNFNSGSVTIGAGGPVPFNQTALQVGTAITQTNSTTFTLNQDGVYRVTYTLRTALLSLLAETQVQVNGTGIGPTAALIAAGAPLNDQVTYPANAGDTVQVVVGGLALTLANGDNATINIDKVQ
;
A
#
# COMPACT_ATOMS: atom_id res chain seq x y z
N MET A 1 5.61 -0.58 -52.13
CA MET A 1 6.64 -1.56 -52.49
C MET A 1 7.14 -2.16 -51.20
N ALA A 2 6.90 -3.45 -50.96
CA ALA A 2 7.56 -4.14 -49.87
C ALA A 2 9.04 -4.26 -50.23
N GLN A 3 9.93 -3.81 -49.36
CA GLN A 3 11.35 -4.04 -49.51
C GLN A 3 11.57 -5.53 -49.23
N GLU A 4 11.83 -6.32 -50.26
CA GLU A 4 12.26 -7.70 -50.05
C GLU A 4 13.54 -7.68 -49.21
N ALA A 5 13.55 -8.45 -48.12
CA ALA A 5 14.74 -8.64 -47.32
C ALA A 5 15.82 -9.21 -48.24
N PRO A 6 17.03 -8.62 -48.32
CA PRO A 6 18.07 -9.15 -49.16
C PRO A 6 18.43 -10.56 -48.68
N ASP A 7 18.27 -11.54 -49.55
CA ASP A 7 18.73 -12.90 -49.34
C ASP A 7 20.24 -12.84 -49.13
N VAL A 8 20.70 -13.16 -47.93
CA VAL A 8 22.14 -13.18 -47.61
C VAL A 8 22.73 -14.45 -48.23
N SER A 9 23.81 -14.29 -48.97
CA SER A 9 24.59 -15.40 -49.53
C SER A 9 25.95 -15.48 -48.84
N PRO A 10 26.31 -16.61 -48.20
CA PRO A 10 25.50 -17.83 -48.10
C PRO A 10 24.29 -17.64 -47.15
N PRO A 11 23.21 -18.44 -47.33
CA PRO A 11 21.99 -18.37 -46.53
C PRO A 11 22.28 -18.65 -45.04
N PRO A 12 21.42 -18.20 -44.11
CA PRO A 12 21.70 -18.28 -42.69
C PRO A 12 22.10 -19.70 -42.26
N ASP A 13 23.31 -19.78 -41.72
CA ASP A 13 24.03 -20.98 -41.37
C ASP A 13 23.63 -21.44 -39.97
N GLY A 14 22.53 -22.19 -39.88
CA GLY A 14 22.20 -22.91 -38.65
C GLY A 14 23.36 -23.80 -38.20
N GLY A 15 24.05 -23.43 -37.11
CA GLY A 15 25.15 -24.22 -36.54
C GLY A 15 26.30 -23.44 -35.92
N TYR A 16 26.05 -22.27 -35.30
CA TYR A 16 27.13 -21.53 -34.64
C TYR A 16 27.72 -22.34 -33.48
N ALA A 17 29.05 -22.28 -33.35
CA ALA A 17 29.79 -22.98 -32.30
C ALA A 17 29.19 -22.68 -30.92
N GLY A 18 29.11 -23.68 -30.05
CA GLY A 18 28.53 -23.52 -28.71
C GLY A 18 27.00 -23.48 -28.66
N GLY A 19 26.30 -23.84 -29.74
CA GLY A 19 24.84 -23.85 -29.79
C GLY A 19 24.22 -22.46 -29.88
N ASN A 20 24.95 -21.50 -30.45
CA ASN A 20 24.47 -20.14 -30.65
C ASN A 20 23.57 -20.04 -31.91
N THR A 21 22.75 -19.00 -31.99
CA THR A 21 21.92 -18.64 -33.16
C THR A 21 22.09 -17.15 -33.42
N ALA A 22 22.41 -16.76 -34.65
CA ALA A 22 22.57 -15.37 -35.07
C ALA A 22 21.84 -15.12 -36.38
N GLU A 23 20.85 -14.23 -36.37
CA GLU A 23 20.04 -13.87 -37.52
C GLU A 23 19.90 -12.34 -37.59
N GLY A 24 20.27 -11.73 -38.72
CA GLY A 24 20.20 -10.28 -38.92
C GLY A 24 21.57 -9.58 -38.95
N GLN A 25 21.57 -8.33 -39.40
CA GLN A 25 22.81 -7.59 -39.65
C GLN A 25 23.63 -7.40 -38.35
N LYS A 26 24.85 -7.96 -38.35
CA LYS A 26 25.82 -7.96 -37.24
C LYS A 26 25.29 -8.53 -35.92
N ALA A 27 24.33 -9.46 -35.96
CA ALA A 27 23.97 -10.24 -34.77
C ALA A 27 25.19 -11.06 -34.30
N LEU A 28 25.47 -11.07 -32.98
CA LEU A 28 26.60 -11.79 -32.37
C LEU A 28 28.01 -11.55 -32.97
N LEU A 29 28.23 -10.42 -33.67
CA LEU A 29 29.46 -10.19 -34.44
C LEU A 29 30.75 -10.27 -33.62
N SER A 30 30.69 -9.94 -32.32
CA SER A 30 31.88 -9.85 -31.45
C SER A 30 32.10 -11.08 -30.56
N LEU A 31 31.33 -12.16 -30.76
CA LEU A 31 31.42 -13.35 -29.91
C LEU A 31 32.78 -14.06 -30.08
N ILE A 32 33.52 -14.18 -28.97
CA ILE A 32 34.81 -14.89 -28.90
C ILE A 32 34.59 -16.29 -28.29
N SER A 33 33.85 -16.35 -27.19
CA SER A 33 33.46 -17.57 -26.49
C SER A 33 32.10 -17.38 -25.83
N GLY A 34 31.45 -18.47 -25.41
CA GLY A 34 30.09 -18.41 -24.86
C GLY A 34 29.12 -19.24 -25.68
N THR A 35 28.13 -19.78 -24.99
CA THR A 35 27.27 -20.84 -25.52
C THR A 35 25.80 -20.49 -25.35
N TYR A 36 24.96 -21.10 -26.18
CA TYR A 36 23.50 -21.02 -26.09
C TYR A 36 22.93 -19.60 -26.09
N ASN A 37 23.51 -18.69 -26.88
CA ASN A 37 22.95 -17.37 -27.15
C ASN A 37 22.07 -17.40 -28.41
N ASN A 38 20.92 -16.73 -28.37
CA ASN A 38 20.03 -16.52 -29.50
C ASN A 38 19.93 -15.02 -29.82
N ALA A 39 20.36 -14.59 -31.01
CA ALA A 39 20.38 -13.20 -31.42
C ALA A 39 19.65 -13.03 -32.75
N ILE A 40 18.46 -12.45 -32.71
CA ILE A 40 17.61 -12.18 -33.87
C ILE A 40 17.41 -10.67 -33.97
N GLY A 41 17.75 -10.08 -35.12
CA GLY A 41 17.56 -8.67 -35.42
C GLY A 41 18.85 -7.86 -35.63
N LEU A 42 18.68 -6.66 -36.18
CA LEU A 42 19.76 -5.72 -36.45
C LEU A 42 20.53 -5.41 -35.16
N TYR A 43 21.82 -5.74 -35.11
CA TYR A 43 22.71 -5.48 -33.98
C TYR A 43 22.32 -6.18 -32.66
N SER A 44 21.49 -7.23 -32.71
CA SER A 44 21.18 -8.02 -31.51
C SER A 44 22.47 -8.68 -30.96
N LEU A 45 22.74 -8.50 -29.66
CA LEU A 45 23.92 -9.05 -28.98
C LEU A 45 25.28 -8.69 -29.63
N LEU A 46 25.37 -7.53 -30.29
CA LEU A 46 26.53 -7.13 -31.10
C LEU A 46 27.88 -7.21 -30.37
N SER A 47 27.92 -6.77 -29.11
CA SER A 47 29.17 -6.62 -28.33
C SER A 47 29.44 -7.77 -27.37
N LEU A 48 28.62 -8.83 -27.38
CA LEU A 48 28.82 -9.99 -26.51
C LEU A 48 30.13 -10.68 -26.88
N THR A 49 31.07 -10.80 -25.93
CA THR A 49 32.39 -11.43 -26.19
C THR A 49 32.51 -12.81 -25.56
N THR A 50 32.11 -12.97 -24.30
CA THR A 50 32.27 -14.23 -23.53
C THR A 50 30.97 -14.78 -22.93
N GLY A 51 29.87 -14.01 -23.00
CA GLY A 51 28.66 -14.34 -22.27
C GLY A 51 27.85 -15.48 -22.88
N SER A 52 27.02 -16.14 -22.06
CA SER A 52 26.25 -17.33 -22.43
C SER A 52 24.79 -17.18 -22.01
N PHE A 53 23.90 -17.99 -22.61
CA PHE A 53 22.49 -18.07 -22.25
C PHE A 53 21.71 -16.76 -22.43
N ASN A 54 22.10 -15.92 -23.40
CA ASN A 54 21.37 -14.69 -23.70
C ASN A 54 20.39 -14.89 -24.87
N THR A 55 19.19 -14.36 -24.77
CA THR A 55 18.20 -14.31 -25.86
C THR A 55 17.89 -12.85 -26.18
N GLY A 56 18.12 -12.42 -27.42
CA GLY A 56 17.79 -11.08 -27.90
C GLY A 56 17.00 -11.15 -29.21
N ASP A 57 15.75 -10.69 -29.20
CA ASP A 57 14.88 -10.60 -30.38
C ASP A 57 14.42 -9.15 -30.61
N GLY A 58 15.02 -8.50 -31.61
CA GLY A 58 14.69 -7.14 -31.99
C GLY A 58 15.92 -6.32 -32.41
N ALA A 59 15.67 -5.12 -32.92
CA ALA A 59 16.76 -4.21 -33.26
C ALA A 59 17.47 -3.72 -31.98
N ALA A 60 18.79 -3.90 -31.93
CA ALA A 60 19.68 -3.48 -30.86
C ALA A 60 19.31 -4.03 -29.46
N THR A 61 18.66 -5.20 -29.38
CA THR A 61 18.52 -5.92 -28.12
C THR A 61 19.87 -6.35 -27.59
N LEU A 62 20.15 -6.10 -26.30
CA LEU A 62 21.40 -6.52 -25.66
C LEU A 62 22.67 -6.05 -26.41
N LEU A 63 22.60 -4.90 -27.10
CA LEU A 63 23.65 -4.39 -28.00
C LEU A 63 25.04 -4.34 -27.34
N VAL A 64 25.08 -3.83 -26.11
CA VAL A 64 26.30 -3.66 -25.32
C VAL A 64 26.29 -4.61 -24.12
N ASN A 65 25.78 -5.83 -24.31
CA ASN A 65 25.77 -6.86 -23.27
C ASN A 65 27.02 -7.71 -23.25
N ASN A 66 27.66 -7.82 -22.08
CA ASN A 66 28.73 -8.79 -21.85
C ASN A 66 28.45 -9.77 -20.69
N ALA A 67 27.21 -9.82 -20.21
CA ALA A 67 26.78 -10.70 -19.13
C ALA A 67 26.05 -11.96 -19.64
N ASN A 68 25.68 -12.84 -18.72
CA ASN A 68 24.98 -14.10 -18.98
C ASN A 68 23.49 -14.01 -18.65
N GLU A 69 22.70 -14.96 -19.16
CA GLU A 69 21.33 -15.23 -18.67
C GLU A 69 20.36 -14.04 -18.82
N ASN A 70 20.49 -13.25 -19.89
CA ASN A 70 19.56 -12.15 -20.17
C ASN A 70 18.58 -12.51 -21.28
N THR A 71 17.31 -12.13 -21.13
CA THR A 71 16.28 -12.27 -22.15
C THR A 71 15.76 -10.89 -22.52
N ALA A 72 15.79 -10.53 -23.80
CA ALA A 72 15.38 -9.23 -24.32
C ALA A 72 14.54 -9.41 -25.58
N THR A 73 13.32 -8.88 -25.58
CA THR A 73 12.44 -8.81 -26.76
C THR A 73 11.95 -7.38 -26.95
N GLY A 74 12.02 -6.87 -28.18
CA GLY A 74 11.62 -5.51 -28.54
C GLY A 74 12.81 -4.57 -28.79
N ALA A 75 12.58 -3.53 -29.60
CA ALA A 75 13.65 -2.64 -30.04
C ALA A 75 14.35 -1.96 -28.84
N GLY A 76 15.67 -2.11 -28.76
CA GLY A 76 16.50 -1.54 -27.70
C GLY A 76 16.28 -2.14 -26.30
N ALA A 77 15.55 -3.24 -26.15
CA ALA A 77 15.43 -3.89 -24.85
C ALA A 77 16.81 -4.32 -24.33
N LEU A 78 17.13 -3.96 -23.08
CA LEU A 78 18.45 -4.19 -22.46
C LEU A 78 19.65 -3.69 -23.29
N LEU A 79 19.51 -2.61 -24.06
CA LEU A 79 20.53 -2.12 -24.99
C LEU A 79 21.90 -1.91 -24.33
N SER A 80 21.94 -1.30 -23.14
CA SER A 80 23.16 -1.01 -22.38
C SER A 80 23.26 -1.85 -21.09
N ASN A 81 23.11 -3.18 -21.23
CA ASN A 81 23.14 -4.10 -20.10
C ASN A 81 24.54 -4.64 -19.78
N ASN A 82 25.07 -4.55 -18.54
CA ASN A 82 26.32 -5.25 -18.19
C ASN A 82 26.19 -6.15 -16.94
N ALA A 83 25.00 -6.68 -16.72
CA ALA A 83 24.67 -7.50 -15.56
C ALA A 83 23.84 -8.75 -15.94
N PRO A 84 24.02 -9.88 -15.23
CA PRO A 84 23.30 -11.11 -15.57
C PRO A 84 21.86 -11.13 -15.05
N ARG A 85 21.08 -12.09 -15.57
CA ARG A 85 19.73 -12.45 -15.07
C ARG A 85 18.68 -11.35 -15.18
N ASN A 86 18.62 -10.67 -16.31
CA ASN A 86 17.57 -9.67 -16.57
C ASN A 86 16.62 -10.13 -17.69
N THR A 87 15.32 -9.91 -17.49
CA THR A 87 14.27 -10.16 -18.49
C THR A 87 13.62 -8.84 -18.89
N ALA A 88 13.63 -8.52 -20.18
CA ALA A 88 13.01 -7.33 -20.75
C ALA A 88 12.13 -7.71 -21.95
N ASP A 89 10.85 -7.36 -21.90
CA ASP A 89 9.89 -7.54 -23.00
C ASP A 89 9.16 -6.23 -23.26
N GLY A 90 9.53 -5.54 -24.34
CA GLY A 90 8.99 -4.24 -24.71
C GLY A 90 10.06 -3.32 -25.29
N ALA A 91 9.63 -2.37 -26.12
CA ALA A 91 10.54 -1.37 -26.67
C ALA A 91 11.17 -0.56 -25.53
N PHE A 92 12.51 -0.49 -25.53
CA PHE A 92 13.30 0.24 -24.55
C PHE A 92 13.10 -0.20 -23.08
N ALA A 93 12.60 -1.40 -22.83
CA ALA A 93 12.57 -1.98 -21.48
C ALA A 93 13.99 -2.22 -20.96
N LEU A 94 14.28 -1.81 -19.71
CA LEU A 94 15.62 -1.88 -19.09
C LEU A 94 16.77 -1.28 -19.93
N PHE A 95 16.49 -0.24 -20.72
CA PHE A 95 17.42 0.30 -21.72
C PHE A 95 18.81 0.66 -21.18
N PHE A 96 18.90 1.25 -19.98
CA PHE A 96 20.13 1.77 -19.37
C PHE A 96 20.71 0.91 -18.22
N ASN A 97 20.32 -0.37 -18.08
CA ASN A 97 20.70 -1.20 -16.94
C ASN A 97 22.20 -1.56 -16.87
N THR A 98 23.04 -0.75 -16.22
CA THR A 98 24.48 -0.99 -16.23
C THR A 98 24.91 -2.15 -15.33
N THR A 99 24.46 -2.22 -14.08
CA THR A 99 24.91 -3.23 -13.11
C THR A 99 23.79 -3.96 -12.37
N GLY A 100 22.52 -3.63 -12.61
CA GLY A 100 21.38 -4.24 -11.94
C GLY A 100 21.16 -5.71 -12.33
N VAL A 101 20.99 -6.59 -11.35
CA VAL A 101 20.72 -8.03 -11.57
C VAL A 101 19.29 -8.40 -11.17
N ASP A 102 18.81 -9.51 -11.73
CA ASP A 102 17.56 -10.15 -11.32
C ASP A 102 16.32 -9.25 -11.53
N ASN A 103 16.32 -8.41 -12.57
CA ASN A 103 15.19 -7.55 -12.89
C ASN A 103 14.28 -8.15 -13.98
N THR A 104 12.97 -7.92 -13.85
CA THR A 104 11.96 -8.26 -14.86
C THR A 104 11.21 -7.00 -15.28
N ALA A 105 11.24 -6.65 -16.56
CA ALA A 105 10.55 -5.49 -17.12
C ALA A 105 9.69 -5.90 -18.32
N VAL A 106 8.38 -5.71 -18.25
CA VAL A 106 7.42 -6.04 -19.30
C VAL A 106 6.57 -4.81 -19.62
N GLY A 107 6.73 -4.24 -20.81
CA GLY A 107 6.03 -3.04 -21.28
C GLY A 107 6.97 -2.03 -21.95
N ASP A 108 6.40 -1.11 -22.74
CA ASP A 108 7.16 0.00 -23.32
C ASP A 108 7.82 0.83 -22.22
N ARG A 109 9.15 0.99 -22.32
CA ARG A 109 9.98 1.76 -21.39
C ARG A 109 9.85 1.36 -19.91
N ALA A 110 9.40 0.15 -19.61
CA ALA A 110 9.44 -0.38 -18.25
C ALA A 110 10.89 -0.39 -17.75
N MET A 111 11.13 0.24 -16.59
CA MET A 111 12.48 0.42 -16.00
C MET A 111 13.52 1.07 -16.93
N GLN A 112 13.12 1.96 -17.85
CA GLN A 112 14.04 2.53 -18.85
C GLN A 112 15.31 3.15 -18.23
N ASN A 113 15.16 3.95 -17.16
CA ASN A 113 16.27 4.67 -16.52
C ASN A 113 16.89 3.90 -15.35
N SER A 114 16.65 2.59 -15.24
CA SER A 114 17.30 1.79 -14.21
C SER A 114 18.75 1.53 -14.55
N THR A 115 19.65 1.79 -13.59
CA THR A 115 21.10 1.67 -13.77
C THR A 115 21.70 0.60 -12.88
N THR A 116 21.42 0.64 -11.57
CA THR A 116 22.05 -0.28 -10.59
C THR A 116 21.06 -1.00 -9.67
N GLY A 117 19.75 -0.79 -9.84
CA GLY A 117 18.73 -1.43 -9.03
C GLY A 117 18.64 -2.94 -9.29
N ASN A 118 18.48 -3.73 -8.23
CA ASN A 118 18.39 -5.19 -8.30
C ASN A 118 16.99 -5.68 -7.89
N GLU A 119 16.62 -6.87 -8.36
CA GLU A 119 15.44 -7.61 -7.90
C GLU A 119 14.11 -6.87 -8.11
N ASN A 120 14.03 -6.00 -9.12
CA ASN A 120 12.79 -5.26 -9.40
C ASN A 120 11.92 -6.00 -10.42
N THR A 121 10.60 -5.97 -10.22
CA THR A 121 9.61 -6.42 -11.19
C THR A 121 8.75 -5.25 -11.62
N ALA A 122 8.72 -4.97 -12.92
CA ALA A 122 7.93 -3.90 -13.54
C ALA A 122 7.08 -4.48 -14.67
N VAL A 123 5.75 -4.42 -14.53
CA VAL A 123 4.80 -4.91 -15.53
C VAL A 123 3.81 -3.80 -15.85
N GLY A 124 3.94 -3.20 -17.03
CA GLY A 124 3.18 -2.05 -17.48
C GLY A 124 4.06 -1.04 -18.21
N SER A 125 3.49 -0.33 -19.19
CA SER A 125 4.18 0.78 -19.84
C SER A 125 4.54 1.85 -18.80
N GLY A 126 5.80 2.29 -18.78
CA GLY A 126 6.30 3.28 -17.82
C GLY A 126 6.41 2.80 -16.37
N ALA A 127 6.15 1.53 -16.06
CA ALA A 127 6.33 1.00 -14.71
C ALA A 127 7.81 1.12 -14.28
N LEU A 128 8.06 1.68 -13.08
CA LEU A 128 9.41 1.95 -12.55
C LEU A 128 10.32 2.78 -13.49
N PHE A 129 9.74 3.63 -14.35
CA PHE A 129 10.46 4.36 -15.40
C PHE A 129 11.74 5.06 -14.93
N ASN A 130 11.70 5.78 -13.80
CA ASN A 130 12.83 6.55 -13.26
C ASN A 130 13.71 5.82 -12.22
N ASN A 131 13.51 4.52 -11.99
CA ASN A 131 14.17 3.81 -10.88
C ASN A 131 15.67 3.63 -11.07
N THR A 132 16.49 4.57 -10.61
CA THR A 132 17.95 4.53 -10.80
C THR A 132 18.64 3.46 -9.94
N THR A 133 18.43 3.48 -8.62
CA THR A 133 19.15 2.62 -7.65
C THR A 133 18.26 1.82 -6.71
N GLY A 134 16.94 2.01 -6.75
CA GLY A 134 15.99 1.31 -5.88
C GLY A 134 15.98 -0.20 -6.14
N ASN A 135 15.89 -0.99 -5.07
CA ASN A 135 15.94 -2.45 -5.10
C ASN A 135 14.65 -3.08 -4.60
N SER A 136 14.39 -4.30 -5.07
CA SER A 136 13.31 -5.17 -4.60
C SER A 136 11.92 -4.53 -4.70
N ASN A 137 11.66 -3.70 -5.72
CA ASN A 137 10.36 -3.10 -5.96
C ASN A 137 9.48 -3.95 -6.88
N SER A 138 8.18 -3.95 -6.64
CA SER A 138 7.16 -4.64 -7.44
C SER A 138 6.14 -3.63 -7.96
N ALA A 139 6.16 -3.33 -9.26
CA ALA A 139 5.28 -2.38 -9.93
C ALA A 139 4.43 -3.08 -10.99
N PHE A 140 3.12 -3.11 -10.81
CA PHE A 140 2.16 -3.73 -11.71
C PHE A 140 1.10 -2.71 -12.12
N GLY A 141 1.22 -2.12 -13.31
CA GLY A 141 0.30 -1.12 -13.84
C GLY A 141 0.99 -0.07 -14.70
N PHE A 142 0.21 0.62 -15.54
CA PHE A 142 0.67 1.79 -16.28
C PHE A 142 1.16 2.86 -15.29
N ASP A 143 2.41 3.31 -15.45
CA ASP A 143 3.07 4.30 -14.58
C ASP A 143 3.10 3.97 -13.07
N ALA A 144 2.98 2.69 -12.70
CA ALA A 144 3.19 2.27 -11.32
C ALA A 144 4.66 2.54 -10.89
N LEU A 145 4.85 3.22 -9.75
CA LEU A 145 6.18 3.67 -9.26
C LEU A 145 6.98 4.50 -10.28
N PHE A 146 6.32 5.23 -11.18
CA PHE A 146 6.95 5.97 -12.27
C PHE A 146 8.12 6.87 -11.84
N SER A 147 7.96 7.60 -10.74
CA SER A 147 8.97 8.57 -10.24
C SER A 147 9.95 8.00 -9.22
N ASN A 148 9.89 6.69 -8.92
CA ASN A 148 10.82 6.09 -7.94
C ASN A 148 12.24 6.27 -8.45
N THR A 149 13.16 6.73 -7.60
CA THR A 149 14.58 6.88 -7.95
C THR A 149 15.43 5.97 -7.08
N ALA A 150 15.24 6.01 -5.76
CA ALA A 150 16.05 5.25 -4.80
C ALA A 150 15.23 4.44 -3.78
N GLY A 151 13.90 4.57 -3.79
CA GLY A 151 13.01 3.83 -2.88
C GLY A 151 13.13 2.33 -3.07
N ASN A 152 13.14 1.59 -1.96
CA ASN A 152 13.32 0.14 -1.93
C ASN A 152 12.09 -0.56 -1.35
N ARG A 153 11.90 -1.82 -1.74
CA ARG A 153 10.88 -2.73 -1.15
C ARG A 153 9.46 -2.16 -1.23
N ASN A 154 9.14 -1.41 -2.28
CA ASN A 154 7.78 -0.91 -2.52
C ASN A 154 6.97 -1.89 -3.37
N VAL A 155 5.69 -2.03 -3.06
CA VAL A 155 4.71 -2.78 -3.84
C VAL A 155 3.64 -1.82 -4.35
N ALA A 156 3.56 -1.63 -5.67
CA ALA A 156 2.57 -0.79 -6.32
C ALA A 156 1.77 -1.61 -7.34
N ILE A 157 0.48 -1.81 -7.10
CA ILE A 157 -0.42 -2.57 -7.97
C ILE A 157 -1.59 -1.67 -8.35
N GLY A 158 -1.66 -1.27 -9.61
CA GLY A 158 -2.66 -0.37 -10.17
C GLY A 158 -2.04 0.73 -11.04
N LEU A 159 -2.87 1.32 -11.91
CA LEU A 159 -2.44 2.47 -12.72
C LEU A 159 -2.04 3.63 -11.79
N GLY A 160 -0.82 4.13 -11.97
CA GLY A 160 -0.26 5.26 -11.22
C GLY A 160 -0.09 5.02 -9.72
N ALA A 161 -0.16 3.77 -9.24
CA ALA A 161 0.06 3.46 -7.84
C ALA A 161 1.50 3.84 -7.42
N LEU A 162 1.64 4.58 -6.31
CA LEU A 162 2.90 5.22 -5.87
C LEU A 162 3.62 6.02 -6.98
N GLY A 163 2.89 6.56 -7.95
CA GLY A 163 3.48 7.19 -9.14
C GLY A 163 4.42 8.37 -8.85
N GLN A 164 4.24 9.05 -7.72
CA GLN A 164 5.08 10.18 -7.28
C GLN A 164 6.12 9.81 -6.21
N ASN A 165 6.18 8.56 -5.75
CA ASN A 165 7.15 8.16 -4.74
C ASN A 165 8.55 8.26 -5.33
N THR A 166 9.46 8.97 -4.67
CA THR A 166 10.84 9.17 -5.16
C THR A 166 11.86 8.36 -4.35
N THR A 167 11.79 8.44 -3.02
CA THR A 167 12.76 7.83 -2.10
C THR A 167 12.14 7.02 -0.97
N GLY A 168 10.80 7.00 -0.85
CA GLY A 168 10.10 6.26 0.18
C GLY A 168 10.30 4.75 0.04
N ASN A 169 10.41 4.07 1.17
CA ASN A 169 10.71 2.63 1.26
C ASN A 169 9.57 1.88 1.94
N ASP A 170 9.49 0.58 1.66
CA ASP A 170 8.61 -0.34 2.40
C ASP A 170 7.12 0.07 2.32
N ASN A 171 6.70 0.71 1.23
CA ASN A 171 5.31 1.12 1.01
C ASN A 171 4.54 0.10 0.18
N ILE A 172 3.29 -0.16 0.55
CA ILE A 172 2.36 -1.01 -0.19
C ILE A 172 1.21 -0.13 -0.68
N ALA A 173 0.96 -0.09 -1.99
CA ALA A 173 -0.16 0.61 -2.60
C ALA A 173 -0.92 -0.29 -3.57
N LEU A 174 -2.19 -0.53 -3.26
CA LEU A 174 -3.09 -1.40 -4.01
C LEU A 174 -4.29 -0.59 -4.50
N GLY A 175 -4.44 -0.45 -5.82
CA GLY A 175 -5.56 0.21 -6.48
C GLY A 175 -5.16 1.36 -7.42
N TYR A 176 -6.13 1.82 -8.20
CA TYR A 176 -6.00 2.98 -9.09
C TYR A 176 -5.55 4.22 -8.30
N PHE A 177 -4.40 4.78 -8.66
CA PHE A 177 -3.76 5.92 -8.00
C PHE A 177 -3.56 5.78 -6.48
N SER A 178 -3.50 4.55 -5.96
CA SER A 178 -3.25 4.33 -4.54
C SER A 178 -1.85 4.84 -4.17
N GLY A 179 -1.71 5.62 -3.10
CA GLY A 179 -0.45 6.24 -2.68
C GLY A 179 0.14 7.25 -3.67
N SER A 180 -0.61 7.73 -4.66
CA SER A 180 -0.12 8.66 -5.68
C SER A 180 0.35 10.02 -5.14
N GLU A 181 -0.09 10.43 -3.96
CA GLU A 181 0.35 11.67 -3.28
C GLU A 181 1.61 11.47 -2.42
N LEU A 182 2.09 10.23 -2.24
CA LEU A 182 3.30 9.96 -1.48
C LEU A 182 4.53 10.34 -2.30
N THR A 183 5.23 11.42 -1.94
CA THR A 183 6.49 11.84 -2.58
C THR A 183 7.73 11.21 -1.92
N ALA A 184 7.68 11.05 -0.61
CA ALA A 184 8.65 10.38 0.25
C ALA A 184 7.90 9.85 1.49
N GLY A 185 8.59 9.11 2.37
CA GLY A 185 7.98 8.51 3.55
C GLY A 185 7.93 6.98 3.45
N ASP A 186 7.97 6.33 4.60
CA ASP A 186 8.27 4.90 4.70
C ASP A 186 7.18 4.13 5.46
N ASN A 187 7.07 2.83 5.17
CA ASN A 187 6.23 1.89 5.91
C ASN A 187 4.72 2.22 5.87
N ASN A 188 4.20 2.69 4.73
CA ASN A 188 2.78 2.94 4.57
C ASN A 188 2.05 1.80 3.84
N ILE A 189 0.76 1.65 4.13
CA ILE A 189 -0.14 0.76 3.40
C ILE A 189 -1.33 1.57 2.90
N TYR A 190 -1.49 1.64 1.59
CA TYR A 190 -2.57 2.34 0.91
C TYR A 190 -3.41 1.35 0.09
N ILE A 191 -4.68 1.19 0.45
CA ILE A 191 -5.62 0.34 -0.29
C ILE A 191 -6.76 1.23 -0.78
N GLY A 192 -6.78 1.55 -2.08
CA GLY A 192 -7.78 2.45 -2.67
C GLY A 192 -7.80 3.85 -2.05
N ASN A 193 -6.64 4.34 -1.59
CA ASN A 193 -6.49 5.67 -1.00
C ASN A 193 -5.27 6.37 -1.63
N VAL A 194 -5.41 7.64 -1.98
CA VAL A 194 -4.35 8.42 -2.67
C VAL A 194 -3.11 8.69 -1.82
N GLY A 195 -3.19 8.50 -0.50
CA GLY A 195 -2.09 8.75 0.44
C GLY A 195 -1.96 10.22 0.83
N VAL A 196 -0.90 10.53 1.56
CA VAL A 196 -0.53 11.90 1.97
C VAL A 196 0.98 12.06 1.78
N ALA A 197 1.41 13.23 1.30
CA ALA A 197 2.82 13.50 1.09
C ALA A 197 3.64 13.39 2.39
N ASN A 198 4.79 12.71 2.31
CA ASN A 198 5.74 12.52 3.42
C ASN A 198 5.18 11.78 4.64
N GLU A 199 4.07 11.08 4.48
CA GLU A 199 3.51 10.24 5.53
C GLU A 199 4.39 9.00 5.75
N SER A 200 4.47 8.53 6.99
CA SER A 200 5.17 7.28 7.32
C SER A 200 4.35 6.48 8.33
N ASN A 201 4.58 5.17 8.38
CA ASN A 201 4.01 4.25 9.37
C ASN A 201 2.47 4.28 9.43
N THR A 202 1.81 4.54 8.30
CA THR A 202 0.35 4.76 8.26
C THR A 202 -0.35 3.76 7.36
N ILE A 203 -1.52 3.29 7.81
CA ILE A 203 -2.44 2.48 7.01
C ILE A 203 -3.64 3.33 6.62
N ARG A 204 -3.93 3.45 5.32
CA ARG A 204 -5.18 4.05 4.80
C ARG A 204 -5.90 3.06 3.92
N ILE A 205 -7.17 2.84 4.19
CA ILE A 205 -8.04 1.94 3.43
C ILE A 205 -9.29 2.74 3.01
N GLY A 206 -9.45 2.92 1.70
CA GLY A 206 -10.53 3.67 1.08
C GLY A 206 -10.38 5.19 1.21
N ASP A 207 -11.10 5.92 0.36
CA ASP A 207 -11.29 7.37 0.43
C ASP A 207 -12.56 7.70 1.25
N PRO A 208 -12.47 8.51 2.33
CA PRO A 208 -13.62 8.89 3.15
C PRO A 208 -14.67 9.74 2.43
N ALA A 209 -14.32 10.39 1.31
CA ALA A 209 -15.29 11.10 0.48
C ALA A 209 -16.18 10.15 -0.34
N ILE A 210 -15.76 8.88 -0.51
CA ILE A 210 -16.44 7.87 -1.31
C ILE A 210 -17.01 6.75 -0.42
N HIS A 211 -16.21 6.23 0.50
CA HIS A 211 -16.53 5.07 1.33
C HIS A 211 -17.15 5.53 2.66
N GLN A 212 -18.47 5.37 2.78
CA GLN A 212 -19.22 5.71 4.00
C GLN A 212 -19.32 4.54 5.00
N THR A 213 -18.83 3.35 4.63
CA THR A 213 -18.88 2.15 5.48
C THR A 213 -17.61 1.35 5.27
N VAL A 214 -16.96 0.98 6.37
CA VAL A 214 -15.78 0.12 6.39
C VAL A 214 -16.12 -1.11 7.22
N ILE A 215 -16.06 -2.29 6.60
CA ILE A 215 -16.30 -3.57 7.27
C ILE A 215 -15.00 -4.35 7.27
N ILE A 216 -14.43 -4.60 8.46
CA ILE A 216 -13.22 -5.42 8.61
C ILE A 216 -13.62 -6.72 9.32
N GLY A 217 -13.77 -7.79 8.53
CA GLY A 217 -14.08 -9.12 9.05
C GLY A 217 -12.83 -9.86 9.53
N GLY A 218 -13.02 -10.93 10.32
CA GLY A 218 -11.95 -11.88 10.62
C GLY A 218 -10.86 -11.37 11.56
N ILE A 219 -11.04 -10.24 12.23
CA ILE A 219 -10.25 -9.89 13.42
C ILE A 219 -10.85 -10.69 14.58
N PRO A 220 -10.21 -11.77 15.07
CA PRO A 220 -10.60 -12.35 16.35
C PRO A 220 -10.33 -11.28 17.39
N ALA A 221 -11.36 -10.53 17.76
CA ALA A 221 -11.32 -9.66 18.90
C ALA A 221 -10.85 -10.55 20.07
N GLY A 222 -9.70 -10.26 20.66
CA GLY A 222 -8.86 -11.23 21.39
C GLY A 222 -9.55 -11.95 22.56
N GLY A 223 -10.41 -12.93 22.26
CA GLY A 223 -11.38 -13.54 23.19
C GLY A 223 -12.71 -12.78 23.35
N LEU A 224 -12.97 -11.72 22.59
CA LEU A 224 -14.18 -10.88 22.66
C LEU A 224 -15.02 -11.06 21.38
N ALA A 225 -16.35 -11.15 21.49
CA ALA A 225 -17.22 -11.47 20.34
C ALA A 225 -17.58 -10.24 19.47
N ALA A 226 -17.39 -9.04 19.98
CA ALA A 226 -17.55 -7.78 19.26
C ALA A 226 -16.82 -6.65 19.99
N ILE A 227 -16.34 -5.64 19.27
CA ILE A 227 -15.77 -4.41 19.83
C ILE A 227 -16.29 -3.21 19.05
N LEU A 228 -16.67 -2.15 19.75
CA LEU A 228 -17.01 -0.86 19.16
C LEU A 228 -16.21 0.26 19.84
N PHE A 229 -15.43 1.01 19.05
CA PHE A 229 -14.68 2.20 19.50
C PHE A 229 -15.28 3.46 18.87
N ASN A 230 -15.57 4.49 19.67
CA ASN A 230 -16.00 5.78 19.13
C ASN A 230 -15.46 6.99 19.91
N PHE A 231 -15.39 8.14 19.24
CA PHE A 231 -14.85 9.40 19.71
C PHE A 231 -15.85 10.55 19.52
N ASN A 232 -15.66 11.61 20.28
CA ASN A 232 -16.29 12.90 20.00
C ASN A 232 -15.25 13.97 19.70
N SER A 233 -15.46 14.74 18.64
CA SER A 233 -14.63 15.90 18.29
C SER A 233 -15.44 17.20 18.37
N GLY A 234 -14.96 18.18 19.14
CA GLY A 234 -15.53 19.54 19.22
C GLY A 234 -15.96 19.95 20.64
N SER A 235 -16.11 21.25 20.91
CA SER A 235 -16.53 21.72 22.25
C SER A 235 -17.95 21.27 22.59
N VAL A 236 -18.13 20.60 23.73
CA VAL A 236 -19.45 20.11 24.17
C VAL A 236 -19.68 20.51 25.61
N THR A 237 -20.83 21.13 25.88
CA THR A 237 -21.39 21.31 27.22
C THR A 237 -22.65 20.46 27.33
N ILE A 238 -22.70 19.61 28.35
CA ILE A 238 -23.76 18.63 28.58
C ILE A 238 -24.45 19.01 29.90
N GLY A 239 -25.77 19.23 29.86
CA GLY A 239 -26.54 19.46 31.08
C GLY A 239 -26.75 18.18 31.90
N ALA A 240 -27.11 18.32 33.17
CA ALA A 240 -27.52 17.19 34.01
C ALA A 240 -28.62 16.34 33.35
N GLY A 241 -28.44 15.01 33.39
CA GLY A 241 -29.29 14.03 32.71
C GLY A 241 -29.01 13.89 31.21
N GLY A 242 -28.12 14.70 30.64
CA GLY A 242 -27.74 14.62 29.24
C GLY A 242 -26.75 13.48 28.96
N PRO A 243 -26.93 12.71 27.88
CA PRO A 243 -25.95 11.71 27.48
C PRO A 243 -24.74 12.36 26.78
N VAL A 244 -23.58 11.76 26.98
CA VAL A 244 -22.32 12.16 26.33
C VAL A 244 -22.37 11.76 24.85
N PRO A 245 -22.11 12.71 23.92
CA PRO A 245 -22.01 12.39 22.51
C PRO A 245 -20.66 11.72 22.17
N PHE A 246 -20.70 10.86 21.17
CA PHE A 246 -19.64 10.17 20.43
C PHE A 246 -20.01 10.28 18.95
N ASN A 247 -19.66 11.40 18.33
CA ASN A 247 -20.20 11.83 17.03
C ASN A 247 -19.38 11.37 15.82
N GLN A 248 -18.29 10.64 16.02
CA GLN A 248 -17.52 10.04 14.94
C GLN A 248 -18.16 8.72 14.47
N THR A 249 -17.74 8.24 13.30
CA THR A 249 -18.16 6.91 12.83
C THR A 249 -17.39 5.87 13.62
N ALA A 250 -18.11 5.02 14.34
CA ALA A 250 -17.48 4.01 15.19
C ALA A 250 -16.69 2.97 14.38
N LEU A 251 -15.52 2.58 14.89
CA LEU A 251 -14.84 1.37 14.42
C LEU A 251 -15.54 0.16 15.04
N GLN A 252 -16.26 -0.60 14.21
CA GLN A 252 -17.04 -1.75 14.64
C GLN A 252 -16.44 -3.07 14.16
N VAL A 253 -16.22 -3.99 15.10
CA VAL A 253 -15.85 -5.39 14.85
C VAL A 253 -17.00 -6.27 15.32
N GLY A 254 -17.56 -7.08 14.40
CA GLY A 254 -18.69 -7.96 14.68
C GLY A 254 -20.05 -7.26 14.62
N THR A 255 -21.13 -8.00 14.91
CA THR A 255 -22.52 -7.53 14.76
C THR A 255 -23.27 -7.35 16.09
N ALA A 256 -22.62 -7.64 17.22
CA ALA A 256 -23.29 -7.63 18.53
C ALA A 256 -23.56 -6.23 19.10
N ILE A 257 -22.97 -5.17 18.53
CA ILE A 257 -23.09 -3.79 19.01
C ILE A 257 -23.35 -2.90 17.80
N THR A 258 -24.32 -2.01 17.88
CA THR A 258 -24.60 -1.00 16.85
C THR A 258 -24.63 0.38 17.49
N GLN A 259 -23.94 1.34 16.89
CA GLN A 259 -24.17 2.74 17.23
C GLN A 259 -25.45 3.23 16.55
N THR A 260 -26.48 3.53 17.35
CA THR A 260 -27.80 3.94 16.84
C THR A 260 -27.85 5.44 16.54
N ASN A 261 -27.15 6.24 17.33
CA ASN A 261 -26.94 7.67 17.11
C ASN A 261 -25.69 8.14 17.87
N SER A 262 -25.43 9.46 17.90
CA SER A 262 -24.24 10.00 18.56
C SER A 262 -24.18 9.73 20.07
N THR A 263 -25.28 9.39 20.74
CA THR A 263 -25.28 9.23 22.22
C THR A 263 -25.66 7.84 22.69
N THR A 264 -26.08 6.96 21.77
CA THR A 264 -26.76 5.70 22.10
C THR A 264 -26.21 4.54 21.29
N PHE A 265 -25.91 3.45 21.98
CA PHE A 265 -25.46 2.18 21.40
C PHE A 265 -26.48 1.09 21.74
N THR A 266 -26.80 0.23 20.79
CA THR A 266 -27.70 -0.92 20.97
C THR A 266 -26.90 -2.22 20.97
N LEU A 267 -27.19 -3.09 21.93
CA LEU A 267 -26.61 -4.43 22.03
C LEU A 267 -27.54 -5.41 21.29
N ASN A 268 -27.05 -6.06 20.24
CA ASN A 268 -27.87 -6.89 19.35
C ASN A 268 -27.90 -8.37 19.75
N GLN A 269 -27.18 -8.74 20.80
CA GLN A 269 -27.07 -10.14 21.25
C GLN A 269 -27.01 -10.19 22.78
N ASP A 270 -27.58 -11.24 23.36
CA ASP A 270 -27.40 -11.57 24.77
C ASP A 270 -25.92 -11.88 25.05
N GLY A 271 -25.44 -11.50 26.24
CA GLY A 271 -24.08 -11.80 26.68
C GLY A 271 -23.61 -10.94 27.84
N VAL A 272 -22.31 -10.97 28.11
CA VAL A 272 -21.68 -10.07 29.08
C VAL A 272 -20.93 -9.00 28.30
N TYR A 273 -21.17 -7.74 28.66
CA TYR A 273 -20.53 -6.59 28.03
C TYR A 273 -19.69 -5.83 29.02
N ARG A 274 -18.58 -5.28 28.52
CA ARG A 274 -17.74 -4.32 29.24
C ARG A 274 -17.82 -2.98 28.52
N VAL A 275 -18.13 -1.93 29.26
CA VAL A 275 -18.14 -0.55 28.78
C VAL A 275 -17.04 0.20 29.50
N THR A 276 -16.11 0.78 28.75
CA THR A 276 -15.05 1.65 29.26
C THR A 276 -15.17 2.99 28.56
N TYR A 277 -15.11 4.10 29.29
CA TYR A 277 -15.12 5.44 28.68
C TYR A 277 -14.04 6.34 29.28
N THR A 278 -13.62 7.35 28.52
CA THR A 278 -12.74 8.41 29.01
C THR A 278 -13.17 9.75 28.42
N LEU A 279 -13.39 10.73 29.28
CA LEU A 279 -13.79 12.09 28.93
C LEU A 279 -12.70 13.06 29.37
N ARG A 280 -12.18 13.85 28.43
CA ARG A 280 -11.27 14.96 28.70
C ARG A 280 -12.10 16.20 29.03
N THR A 281 -12.12 16.57 30.29
CA THR A 281 -12.89 17.73 30.75
C THR A 281 -12.15 19.03 30.42
N ALA A 282 -12.89 20.12 30.23
CA ALA A 282 -12.31 21.44 30.05
C ALA A 282 -11.76 21.98 31.38
N LEU A 283 -10.75 22.86 31.31
CA LEU A 283 -10.26 23.63 32.45
C LEU A 283 -11.36 24.54 33.06
N LEU A 284 -12.41 24.82 32.30
CA LEU A 284 -13.62 25.51 32.74
C LEU A 284 -14.81 24.56 32.58
N SER A 285 -15.06 23.76 33.60
CA SER A 285 -16.25 22.89 33.70
C SER A 285 -16.90 23.07 35.07
N LEU A 286 -18.23 22.91 35.10
CA LEU A 286 -18.94 22.65 36.35
C LEU A 286 -18.54 21.27 36.89
N LEU A 287 -18.68 21.09 38.20
CA LEU A 287 -18.52 19.77 38.82
C LEU A 287 -19.68 18.88 38.35
N ALA A 288 -19.32 17.70 37.84
CA ALA A 288 -20.26 16.75 37.27
C ALA A 288 -19.89 15.34 37.69
N GLU A 289 -20.86 14.46 37.57
CA GLU A 289 -20.68 13.03 37.73
C GLU A 289 -21.01 12.35 36.40
N THR A 290 -20.46 11.18 36.15
CA THR A 290 -20.78 10.39 34.96
C THR A 290 -21.01 8.95 35.33
N GLN A 291 -21.98 8.32 34.68
CA GLN A 291 -22.31 6.93 34.89
C GLN A 291 -22.75 6.29 33.56
N VAL A 292 -22.42 5.02 33.38
CA VAL A 292 -23.00 4.22 32.30
C VAL A 292 -24.46 3.92 32.64
N GLN A 293 -25.36 4.13 31.69
CA GLN A 293 -26.76 3.76 31.80
C GLN A 293 -27.12 2.70 30.78
N VAL A 294 -27.92 1.72 31.23
CA VAL A 294 -28.55 0.71 30.39
C VAL A 294 -30.05 0.89 30.46
N ASN A 295 -30.70 1.12 29.32
CA ASN A 295 -32.14 1.42 29.24
C ASN A 295 -32.57 2.53 30.21
N GLY A 296 -31.74 3.58 30.35
CA GLY A 296 -31.97 4.72 31.25
C GLY A 296 -31.70 4.44 32.74
N THR A 297 -31.22 3.24 33.10
CA THR A 297 -30.88 2.89 34.48
C THR A 297 -29.37 2.91 34.68
N GLY A 298 -28.89 3.64 35.67
CA GLY A 298 -27.47 3.70 36.04
C GLY A 298 -26.92 2.36 36.50
N ILE A 299 -25.79 1.95 35.93
CA ILE A 299 -25.07 0.73 36.28
C ILE A 299 -23.62 1.02 36.64
N GLY A 300 -23.05 0.21 37.53
CA GLY A 300 -21.65 0.32 37.93
C GLY A 300 -21.32 1.60 38.69
N PRO A 301 -20.01 1.90 38.83
CA PRO A 301 -19.53 3.08 39.53
C PRO A 301 -19.91 4.40 38.83
N THR A 302 -19.84 5.47 39.63
CA THR A 302 -19.99 6.84 39.15
C THR A 302 -18.64 7.55 39.23
N ALA A 303 -18.18 8.13 38.12
CA ALA A 303 -16.96 8.93 38.09
C ALA A 303 -17.27 10.41 38.32
N ALA A 304 -16.73 10.99 39.40
CA ALA A 304 -16.95 12.38 39.80
C ALA A 304 -15.78 13.29 39.41
N LEU A 305 -16.09 14.45 38.83
CA LEU A 305 -15.09 15.44 38.47
C LEU A 305 -14.80 16.30 39.70
N ILE A 306 -13.68 16.03 40.36
CA ILE A 306 -13.25 16.75 41.57
C ILE A 306 -12.31 17.93 41.27
N ALA A 307 -11.73 17.98 40.07
CA ALA A 307 -10.85 19.05 39.62
C ALA A 307 -11.06 19.30 38.12
N ALA A 308 -11.38 20.54 37.74
CA ALA A 308 -11.57 20.90 36.32
C ALA A 308 -10.29 20.64 35.50
N GLY A 309 -10.46 20.10 34.29
CA GLY A 309 -9.36 19.66 33.43
C GLY A 309 -8.86 18.25 33.70
N ALA A 310 -9.24 17.62 34.82
CA ALA A 310 -8.94 16.21 35.07
C ALA A 310 -9.82 15.31 34.17
N PRO A 311 -9.30 14.20 33.64
CA PRO A 311 -10.12 13.27 32.88
C PRO A 311 -11.12 12.55 33.81
N LEU A 312 -12.33 12.31 33.29
CA LEU A 312 -13.30 11.39 33.86
C LEU A 312 -13.19 10.07 33.11
N ASN A 313 -12.91 8.98 33.80
CA ASN A 313 -12.92 7.66 33.20
C ASN A 313 -13.56 6.67 34.16
N ASP A 314 -14.22 5.67 33.58
CA ASP A 314 -14.75 4.56 34.34
C ASP A 314 -14.93 3.32 33.47
N GLN A 315 -15.15 2.18 34.13
CA GLN A 315 -15.43 0.90 33.49
C GLN A 315 -16.50 0.13 34.27
N VAL A 316 -17.44 -0.47 33.54
CA VAL A 316 -18.41 -1.42 34.09
C VAL A 316 -18.48 -2.67 33.22
N THR A 317 -18.57 -3.84 33.87
CA THR A 317 -18.87 -5.11 33.22
C THR A 317 -20.19 -5.64 33.76
N TYR A 318 -21.13 -6.00 32.87
CA TYR A 318 -22.48 -6.40 33.26
C TYR A 318 -23.11 -7.37 32.24
N PRO A 319 -24.05 -8.23 32.67
CA PRO A 319 -24.86 -9.03 31.75
C PRO A 319 -25.90 -8.14 31.05
N ALA A 320 -26.07 -8.34 29.75
CA ALA A 320 -27.03 -7.58 28.94
C ALA A 320 -27.82 -8.50 28.00
N ASN A 321 -29.00 -8.02 27.60
CA ASN A 321 -29.89 -8.70 26.67
C ASN A 321 -29.87 -8.02 25.30
N ALA A 322 -30.19 -8.77 24.26
CA ALA A 322 -30.44 -8.22 22.94
C ALA A 322 -31.57 -7.18 22.99
N GLY A 323 -31.31 -6.00 22.43
CA GLY A 323 -32.18 -4.83 22.45
C GLY A 323 -31.81 -3.80 23.50
N ASP A 324 -30.93 -4.12 24.47
CA ASP A 324 -30.49 -3.16 25.49
C ASP A 324 -29.78 -1.96 24.85
N THR A 325 -30.04 -0.78 25.39
CA THR A 325 -29.44 0.49 24.97
C THR A 325 -28.46 0.99 26.00
N VAL A 326 -27.28 1.42 25.56
CA VAL A 326 -26.17 1.89 26.41
C VAL A 326 -25.91 3.36 26.12
N GLN A 327 -25.78 4.14 27.19
CA GLN A 327 -25.39 5.55 27.16
C GLN A 327 -24.39 5.84 28.27
N VAL A 328 -23.56 6.87 28.13
CA VAL A 328 -22.83 7.48 29.25
C VAL A 328 -23.56 8.77 29.58
N VAL A 329 -24.04 8.92 30.81
CA VAL A 329 -24.91 10.05 31.19
C VAL A 329 -24.25 10.91 32.25
N VAL A 330 -24.39 12.22 32.09
CA VAL A 330 -23.88 13.22 33.03
C VAL A 330 -24.89 13.43 34.16
N GLY A 331 -24.45 13.26 35.40
CA GLY A 331 -25.13 13.68 36.62
C GLY A 331 -24.59 15.02 37.15
N GLY A 332 -25.13 15.48 38.29
CA GLY A 332 -24.72 16.73 38.92
C GLY A 332 -25.36 17.95 38.25
N LEU A 333 -24.55 18.96 37.88
CA LEU A 333 -25.02 20.21 37.28
C LEU A 333 -24.87 20.23 35.75
N ALA A 334 -23.63 20.17 35.28
CA ALA A 334 -23.27 20.10 33.87
C ALA A 334 -21.80 19.71 33.72
N LEU A 335 -21.43 19.21 32.55
CA LEU A 335 -20.06 18.86 32.20
C LEU A 335 -19.66 19.58 30.91
N THR A 336 -18.51 20.25 30.92
CA THR A 336 -17.89 20.81 29.71
C THR A 336 -16.65 20.01 29.34
N LEU A 337 -16.59 19.54 28.10
CA LEU A 337 -15.46 18.79 27.57
C LEU A 337 -14.45 19.69 26.85
N ALA A 338 -13.18 19.27 26.84
CA ALA A 338 -12.10 19.98 26.17
C ALA A 338 -12.31 20.02 24.64
N ASN A 339 -11.60 20.90 23.93
CA ASN A 339 -11.59 20.89 22.47
C ASN A 339 -10.83 19.68 21.90
N GLY A 340 -11.18 19.32 20.67
CA GLY A 340 -10.64 18.14 19.96
C GLY A 340 -11.32 16.85 20.40
N ASP A 341 -10.57 15.75 20.34
CA ASP A 341 -11.03 14.42 20.73
C ASP A 341 -11.20 14.33 22.24
N ASN A 342 -12.44 14.44 22.71
CA ASN A 342 -12.72 14.75 24.11
C ASN A 342 -13.55 13.72 24.85
N ALA A 343 -14.14 12.76 24.14
CA ALA A 343 -14.82 11.62 24.71
C ALA A 343 -14.43 10.39 23.90
N THR A 344 -14.15 9.29 24.60
CA THR A 344 -13.91 7.97 24.01
C THR A 344 -14.78 6.94 24.71
N ILE A 345 -15.30 5.97 23.97
CA ILE A 345 -16.02 4.82 24.51
C ILE A 345 -15.63 3.55 23.78
N ASN A 346 -15.41 2.50 24.58
CA ASN A 346 -15.21 1.13 24.13
C ASN A 346 -16.32 0.27 24.70
N ILE A 347 -17.00 -0.47 23.84
CA ILE A 347 -17.96 -1.49 24.25
C ILE A 347 -17.48 -2.83 23.70
N ASP A 348 -17.23 -3.77 24.62
CA ASP A 348 -16.74 -5.11 24.32
C ASP A 348 -17.81 -6.14 24.69
N LYS A 349 -18.11 -7.11 23.82
CA LYS A 349 -18.81 -8.33 24.24
C LYS A 349 -17.78 -9.33 24.77
N VAL A 350 -17.71 -9.52 26.08
CA VAL A 350 -16.70 -10.33 26.77
C VAL A 350 -17.09 -11.79 26.98
N GLN A 351 -18.38 -12.12 26.86
CA GLN A 351 -18.91 -13.48 26.94
C GLN A 351 -20.21 -13.62 26.15
#